data_AF-A0A7S1TNS9-F1
#
_entry.id   AF-A0A7S1TNS9-F1
#
_cell.length_a   1.000
_cell.length_b   1.000
_cell.length_c   1.000
_cell.angle_alpha   90.00
_cell.angle_beta   90.00
_cell.angle_gamma   90.00
#
_symmetry.space_group_name_H-M   'P 1'
#
loop_
_entity.id
_entity.type
_entity.pdbx_description
1 polymer ?
#
loop_
_entity_poly.entity_id
_entity_poly.type
_entity_poly.pdbx_seq_one_letter_code
_entity_poly.pdbx_strand_id
1 'polypeptide(L)'
;GAAAADGASSNPDPSPSSSPIASPNPSPSPDPPTGRSEQRLHLRGRSGSLTAFLPHHVCAFADARYRQVQRFELERGASLVFLDWLSAGRSGRGERWDFAAVQSANVVSYGGHVLFNDCLELRGGDLEARLHAMEVVGAICVIGARARAVTTHLLRIRDRDSFGDVQRRSAKRRRANSAGEATEGEALDWEAWRDRGVLFSFCELGGDGATIWDSTSAGDDGANVDEHGLYVLRFAAPTMPLAYAFVRFCLAPLEAEIGLQPFSTCRPT
;
A
#
# COMPACT_ATOMS: atom_id res chain seq x y z
N GLY A 1 80.98 -52.89 -43.66
CA GLY A 1 80.29 -53.74 -44.64
C GLY A 1 79.28 -54.58 -43.91
N ALA A 2 78.19 -54.92 -44.61
CA ALA A 2 77.09 -55.81 -44.23
C ALA A 2 75.89 -55.17 -43.48
N ALA A 3 74.73 -55.49 -44.05
CA ALA A 3 73.40 -54.98 -43.82
C ALA A 3 72.62 -55.76 -42.75
N ALA A 4 71.53 -55.12 -42.28
CA ALA A 4 70.19 -55.63 -41.93
C ALA A 4 70.06 -56.88 -41.02
N ALA A 5 69.07 -57.06 -40.16
CA ALA A 5 67.99 -56.30 -39.55
C ALA A 5 67.39 -57.33 -38.57
N ASP A 6 67.11 -56.96 -37.32
CA ASP A 6 66.10 -57.66 -36.51
C ASP A 6 65.71 -56.79 -35.32
N GLY A 7 64.41 -56.73 -35.07
CA GLY A 7 63.78 -55.77 -34.18
C GLY A 7 63.74 -56.17 -32.71
N ALA A 8 63.62 -55.17 -31.85
CA ALA A 8 62.70 -55.13 -30.72
C ALA A 8 62.76 -53.76 -30.02
N SER A 9 61.59 -53.13 -29.90
CA SER A 9 61.13 -52.31 -28.77
C SER A 9 62.12 -51.37 -28.06
N SER A 10 62.01 -50.07 -28.34
CA SER A 10 62.06 -49.01 -27.31
C SER A 10 61.60 -47.66 -27.89
N ASN A 11 60.60 -47.04 -27.25
CA ASN A 11 60.08 -45.69 -27.52
C ASN A 11 61.21 -44.64 -27.62
N PRO A 12 61.09 -43.61 -28.49
CA PRO A 12 60.53 -42.34 -28.00
C PRO A 12 59.71 -41.57 -29.06
N ASP A 13 58.67 -40.88 -28.59
CA ASP A 13 57.86 -39.94 -29.37
C ASP A 13 58.21 -38.50 -28.95
N PRO A 14 58.69 -37.62 -29.85
CA PRO A 14 58.82 -36.20 -29.54
C PRO A 14 57.99 -35.34 -30.51
N SER A 15 56.97 -34.66 -30.00
CA SER A 15 56.25 -33.56 -30.67
C SER A 15 55.35 -32.81 -29.68
N PRO A 16 55.03 -31.52 -29.90
CA PRO A 16 55.65 -30.44 -29.15
C PRO A 16 54.74 -29.78 -28.11
N SER A 17 55.39 -29.18 -27.11
CA SER A 17 54.92 -28.11 -26.21
C SER A 17 53.40 -27.84 -26.17
N SER A 18 52.71 -28.52 -25.27
CA SER A 18 51.38 -28.15 -24.80
C SER A 18 51.49 -27.05 -23.74
N SER A 19 51.11 -25.83 -24.10
CA SER A 19 50.79 -24.77 -23.16
C SER A 19 49.63 -25.22 -22.26
N PRO A 20 49.63 -24.94 -20.95
CA PRO A 20 48.49 -25.27 -20.09
C PRO A 20 47.29 -24.42 -20.49
N ILE A 21 46.18 -25.07 -20.85
CA ILE A 21 44.86 -24.47 -20.97
C ILE A 21 44.50 -23.92 -19.60
N ALA A 22 44.50 -22.60 -19.47
CA ALA A 22 43.93 -21.91 -18.32
C ALA A 22 42.45 -22.25 -18.26
N SER A 23 42.01 -22.89 -17.17
CA SER A 23 40.59 -23.05 -16.86
C SER A 23 39.93 -21.67 -16.84
N PRO A 24 38.79 -21.47 -17.51
CA PRO A 24 38.06 -20.22 -17.37
C PRO A 24 37.62 -20.09 -15.91
N ASN A 25 37.98 -18.98 -15.26
CA ASN A 25 37.49 -18.60 -13.95
C ASN A 25 35.95 -18.79 -13.91
N PRO A 26 35.36 -19.30 -12.82
CA PRO A 26 33.92 -19.22 -12.65
C PRO A 26 33.54 -17.75 -12.67
N SER A 27 32.74 -17.36 -13.66
CA SER A 27 32.09 -16.06 -13.71
C SER A 27 31.44 -15.80 -12.34
N PRO A 28 31.53 -14.59 -11.77
CA PRO A 28 30.75 -14.26 -10.59
C PRO A 28 29.28 -14.56 -10.92
N SER A 29 28.63 -15.34 -10.06
CA SER A 29 27.18 -15.48 -10.08
C SER A 29 26.57 -14.09 -10.25
N PRO A 30 25.62 -13.88 -11.18
CA PRO A 30 25.01 -12.57 -11.33
C PRO A 30 24.46 -12.15 -9.97
N ASP A 31 24.80 -10.93 -9.54
CA ASP A 31 24.20 -10.33 -8.34
C ASP A 31 22.69 -10.54 -8.43
N PRO A 32 22.00 -10.89 -7.32
CA PRO A 32 20.56 -11.00 -7.34
C PRO A 32 19.99 -9.70 -7.92
N PRO A 33 18.99 -9.77 -8.82
CA PRO A 33 18.49 -8.58 -9.51
C PRO A 33 18.13 -7.52 -8.47
N THR A 34 18.93 -6.46 -8.41
CA THR A 34 18.76 -5.33 -7.50
C THR A 34 17.67 -4.38 -7.96
N GLY A 35 17.06 -4.69 -9.12
CA GLY A 35 15.99 -3.94 -9.75
C GLY A 35 14.79 -3.77 -8.83
N ARG A 36 14.21 -2.57 -8.88
CA ARG A 36 12.96 -2.23 -8.20
C ARG A 36 12.02 -1.62 -9.22
N SER A 37 10.78 -2.08 -9.23
CA SER A 37 9.70 -1.42 -9.96
C SER A 37 9.27 -0.16 -9.21
N GLU A 38 9.17 0.97 -9.91
CA GLU A 38 8.78 2.25 -9.30
C GLU A 38 7.62 2.90 -10.06
N GLN A 39 6.63 3.40 -9.31
CA GLN A 39 5.54 4.22 -9.80
C GLN A 39 5.57 5.60 -9.15
N ARG A 40 5.41 6.65 -9.97
CA ARG A 40 5.34 8.03 -9.50
C ARG A 40 4.09 8.69 -10.05
N LEU A 41 3.28 9.24 -9.17
CA LEU A 41 2.07 9.98 -9.49
C LEU A 41 2.21 11.41 -8.98
N HIS A 42 1.82 12.36 -9.81
CA HIS A 42 1.66 13.76 -9.42
C HIS A 42 0.32 14.27 -9.95
N LEU A 43 -0.59 14.63 -9.05
CA LEU A 43 -1.88 15.21 -9.37
C LEU A 43 -1.97 16.63 -8.82
N ARG A 44 -2.58 17.52 -9.61
CA ARG A 44 -2.84 18.92 -9.24
C ARG A 44 -4.34 19.18 -9.20
N GLY A 45 -4.84 19.50 -8.01
CA GLY A 45 -6.23 19.89 -7.79
C GLY A 45 -6.36 21.41 -7.83
N ARG A 46 -7.17 21.93 -8.74
CA ARG A 46 -7.48 23.37 -8.83
C ARG A 46 -8.57 23.76 -7.84
N SER A 47 -8.66 25.04 -7.50
CA SER A 47 -9.74 25.58 -6.67
C SER A 47 -11.12 25.15 -7.20
N GLY A 48 -12.01 24.68 -6.32
CA GLY A 48 -13.34 24.17 -6.66
C GLY A 48 -13.38 22.77 -7.32
N SER A 49 -12.22 22.16 -7.60
CA SER A 49 -12.16 20.82 -8.17
C SER A 49 -12.35 19.73 -7.10
N LEU A 50 -12.81 18.56 -7.53
CA LEU A 50 -12.72 17.32 -6.76
C LEU A 50 -11.80 16.37 -7.52
N THR A 51 -10.74 15.91 -6.86
CA THR A 51 -9.90 14.81 -7.34
C THR A 51 -10.26 13.54 -6.58
N ALA A 52 -10.80 12.54 -7.28
CA ALA A 52 -11.02 11.20 -6.72
C ALA A 52 -10.00 10.23 -7.32
N PHE A 53 -8.96 9.86 -6.56
CA PHE A 53 -7.93 8.91 -6.99
C PHE A 53 -8.11 7.57 -6.29
N LEU A 54 -8.77 6.64 -6.96
CA LEU A 54 -9.20 5.34 -6.41
C LEU A 54 -8.61 4.18 -7.22
N PRO A 55 -7.28 3.95 -7.17
CA PRO A 55 -6.65 2.87 -7.91
C PRO A 55 -7.08 1.51 -7.37
N HIS A 56 -6.87 0.45 -8.14
CA HIS A 56 -6.85 -0.90 -7.60
C HIS A 56 -5.67 -1.07 -6.63
N HIS A 57 -5.79 -2.05 -5.73
CA HIS A 57 -4.74 -2.36 -4.76
C HIS A 57 -3.45 -2.78 -5.45
N VAL A 58 -2.31 -2.43 -4.84
CA VAL A 58 -1.01 -2.94 -5.24
C VAL A 58 -0.91 -4.42 -4.82
N CYS A 59 -0.56 -5.30 -5.77
CA CYS A 59 -0.33 -6.73 -5.53
C CYS A 59 1.11 -7.08 -5.92
N ALA A 60 2.01 -7.11 -4.93
CA ALA A 60 3.42 -7.43 -5.14
C ALA A 60 3.63 -8.95 -5.19
N PHE A 61 4.41 -9.42 -6.17
CA PHE A 61 4.75 -10.85 -6.29
C PHE A 61 5.84 -11.23 -5.29
N ALA A 62 6.03 -12.54 -5.08
CA ALA A 62 7.17 -13.05 -4.33
C ALA A 62 8.50 -12.44 -4.83
N ASP A 63 9.39 -12.13 -3.88
CA ASP A 63 10.70 -11.49 -4.06
C ASP A 63 10.69 -10.08 -4.69
N ALA A 64 9.52 -9.51 -4.99
CA ALA A 64 9.42 -8.21 -5.63
C ALA A 64 9.95 -7.08 -4.73
N ARG A 65 10.62 -6.11 -5.36
CA ARG A 65 10.92 -4.81 -4.78
C ARG A 65 10.08 -3.77 -5.50
N TYR A 66 9.17 -3.13 -4.80
CA TYR A 66 8.26 -2.13 -5.36
C TYR A 66 8.29 -0.83 -4.55
N ARG A 67 8.21 0.29 -5.26
CA ARG A 67 8.05 1.61 -4.64
C ARG A 67 6.99 2.44 -5.38
N GLN A 68 6.09 3.04 -4.63
CA GLN A 68 5.13 4.02 -5.11
C GLN A 68 5.36 5.36 -4.40
N VAL A 69 5.29 6.45 -5.16
CA VAL A 69 5.30 7.82 -4.65
C VAL A 69 4.13 8.57 -5.26
N GLN A 70 3.22 9.06 -4.43
CA GLN A 70 2.05 9.82 -4.85
C GLN A 70 2.10 11.23 -4.25
N ARG A 71 2.01 12.23 -5.12
CA ARG A 71 1.98 13.65 -4.73
C ARG A 71 0.69 14.28 -5.19
N PHE A 72 0.01 14.92 -4.25
CA PHE A 72 -1.20 15.68 -4.48
C PHE A 72 -0.92 17.14 -4.12
N GLU A 73 -0.95 18.01 -5.12
CA GLU A 73 -0.80 19.46 -4.97
C GLU A 73 -2.18 20.11 -5.14
N LEU A 74 -2.72 20.64 -4.05
CA LEU A 74 -4.06 21.21 -4.01
C LEU A 74 -4.00 22.73 -3.84
N GLU A 75 -4.68 23.46 -4.71
CA GLU A 75 -5.00 24.86 -4.48
C GLU A 75 -6.04 25.00 -3.35
N ARG A 76 -6.11 26.18 -2.72
CA ARG A 76 -7.18 26.48 -1.75
C ARG A 76 -8.57 26.32 -2.41
N GLY A 77 -9.51 25.73 -1.68
CA GLY A 77 -10.83 25.33 -2.17
C GLY A 77 -10.86 24.03 -2.99
N ALA A 78 -9.73 23.37 -3.26
CA ALA A 78 -9.73 22.05 -3.91
C ALA A 78 -10.14 20.95 -2.93
N SER A 79 -10.79 19.91 -3.43
CA SER A 79 -11.15 18.71 -2.67
C SER A 79 -10.43 17.47 -3.21
N LEU A 80 -10.08 16.56 -2.31
CA LEU A 80 -9.39 15.31 -2.65
C LEU A 80 -10.01 14.16 -1.85
N VAL A 81 -10.23 13.05 -2.55
CA VAL A 81 -10.44 11.72 -1.99
C VAL A 81 -9.41 10.81 -2.64
N PHE A 82 -8.50 10.22 -1.86
CA PHE A 82 -7.59 9.22 -2.40
C PHE A 82 -7.59 7.94 -1.55
N LEU A 83 -7.37 6.83 -2.24
CA LEU A 83 -7.16 5.51 -1.66
C LEU A 83 -5.75 5.03 -2.03
N ASP A 84 -4.98 4.65 -1.02
CA ASP A 84 -3.74 3.91 -1.19
C ASP A 84 -3.83 2.61 -0.40
N TRP A 85 -3.62 1.48 -1.05
CA TRP A 85 -3.85 0.17 -0.47
C TRP A 85 -3.09 -0.91 -1.23
N LEU A 86 -2.69 -1.95 -0.50
CA LEU A 86 -1.92 -3.06 -1.03
C LEU A 86 -2.39 -4.37 -0.40
N SER A 87 -2.26 -5.46 -1.15
CA SER A 87 -2.51 -6.81 -0.69
C SER A 87 -1.23 -7.50 -0.23
N ALA A 88 -1.41 -8.65 0.43
CA ALA A 88 -0.35 -9.58 0.77
C ALA A 88 0.39 -10.14 -0.46
N GLY A 89 -0.06 -9.84 -1.68
CA GLY A 89 0.44 -10.43 -2.91
C GLY A 89 -0.59 -11.35 -3.53
N ARG A 90 -0.14 -12.45 -4.13
CA ARG A 90 -1.00 -13.41 -4.84
C ARG A 90 -1.48 -14.49 -3.87
N SER A 91 -2.33 -14.13 -2.91
CA SER A 91 -2.83 -15.05 -1.87
C SER A 91 -3.46 -16.33 -2.45
N GLY A 92 -4.18 -16.23 -3.58
CA GLY A 92 -4.75 -17.39 -4.29
C GLY A 92 -3.71 -18.36 -4.87
N ARG A 93 -2.43 -17.98 -4.91
CA ARG A 93 -1.28 -18.82 -5.27
C ARG A 93 -0.41 -19.20 -4.06
N GLY A 94 -0.86 -18.87 -2.85
CA GLY A 94 -0.10 -19.09 -1.62
C GLY A 94 1.01 -18.08 -1.37
N GLU A 95 1.14 -17.03 -2.20
CA GLU A 95 2.14 -15.99 -2.02
C GLU A 95 1.58 -14.89 -1.11
N ARG A 96 1.93 -14.93 0.19
CA ARG A 96 1.43 -14.00 1.20
C ARG A 96 2.59 -13.33 1.93
N TRP A 97 2.74 -12.04 1.69
CA TRP A 97 3.79 -11.18 2.23
C TRP A 97 5.22 -11.63 1.84
N ASP A 98 5.34 -12.37 0.73
CA ASP A 98 6.58 -12.96 0.23
C ASP A 98 7.42 -12.02 -0.65
N PHE A 99 7.00 -10.76 -0.82
CA PHE A 99 7.81 -9.77 -1.53
C PHE A 99 9.05 -9.38 -0.72
N ALA A 100 10.12 -8.95 -1.40
CA ALA A 100 11.32 -8.47 -0.72
C ALA A 100 11.09 -7.13 -0.02
N ALA A 101 10.46 -6.17 -0.71
CA ALA A 101 10.08 -4.89 -0.11
C ALA A 101 8.98 -4.17 -0.91
N VAL A 102 8.04 -3.54 -0.19
CA VAL A 102 7.06 -2.61 -0.73
C VAL A 102 7.16 -1.31 0.05
N GLN A 103 7.34 -0.20 -0.67
CA GLN A 103 7.33 1.16 -0.12
C GLN A 103 6.21 1.96 -0.76
N SER A 104 5.37 2.61 0.02
CA SER A 104 4.42 3.62 -0.46
C SER A 104 4.68 4.95 0.26
N ALA A 105 4.73 6.04 -0.50
CA ALA A 105 4.90 7.39 0.02
C ALA A 105 3.82 8.32 -0.54
N ASN A 106 3.00 8.88 0.35
CA ASN A 106 1.90 9.77 0.01
C ASN A 106 2.18 11.17 0.56
N VAL A 107 2.16 12.18 -0.30
CA VAL A 107 2.33 13.58 0.09
C VAL A 107 1.16 14.39 -0.40
N VAL A 108 0.46 15.07 0.52
CA VAL A 108 -0.58 16.04 0.18
C VAL A 108 -0.11 17.43 0.60
N SER A 109 -0.15 18.35 -0.35
CA SER A 109 0.08 19.77 -0.12
C SER A 109 -1.18 20.56 -0.45
N TYR A 110 -1.43 21.63 0.31
CA TYR A 110 -2.60 22.48 0.21
C TYR A 110 -2.18 23.94 0.30
N GLY A 111 -2.55 24.75 -0.69
CA GLY A 111 -2.16 26.16 -0.75
C GLY A 111 -0.64 26.38 -0.69
N GLY A 112 0.16 25.42 -1.18
CA GLY A 112 1.62 25.48 -1.16
C GLY A 112 2.30 24.87 0.08
N HIS A 113 1.54 24.39 1.07
CA HIS A 113 2.07 23.81 2.31
C HIS A 113 1.81 22.30 2.39
N VAL A 114 2.78 21.51 2.85
CA VAL A 114 2.61 20.05 3.02
C VAL A 114 1.76 19.78 4.27
N LEU A 115 0.55 19.24 4.09
CA LEU A 115 -0.36 18.90 5.19
C LEU A 115 -0.24 17.45 5.66
N PHE A 116 0.15 16.56 4.75
CA PHE A 116 0.23 15.12 5.02
C PHE A 116 1.43 14.52 4.32
N ASN A 117 2.18 13.72 5.06
CA ASN A 117 3.29 12.92 4.56
C ASN A 117 3.24 11.56 5.26
N ASP A 118 2.89 10.52 4.52
CA ASP A 118 2.79 9.15 5.01
C ASP A 118 3.77 8.26 4.24
N CYS A 119 4.48 7.43 4.98
CA CYS A 119 5.43 6.48 4.42
C CYS A 119 5.19 5.11 5.03
N LEU A 120 4.66 4.20 4.22
CA LEU A 120 4.51 2.79 4.55
C LEU A 120 5.71 2.05 3.97
N GLU A 121 6.43 1.32 4.81
CA GLU A 121 7.47 0.39 4.38
C GLU A 121 7.21 -0.99 4.96
N LEU A 122 7.03 -1.95 4.07
CA LEU A 122 6.92 -3.37 4.37
C LEU A 122 8.11 -4.08 3.77
N ARG A 123 8.90 -4.76 4.59
CA ARG A 123 10.02 -5.59 4.17
C ARG A 123 9.67 -7.03 4.48
N GLY A 124 9.86 -7.94 3.53
CA GLY A 124 9.53 -9.36 3.69
C GLY A 124 10.22 -10.00 4.89
N GLY A 125 9.85 -11.26 5.17
CA GLY A 125 10.34 -12.01 6.32
C GLY A 125 9.20 -12.37 7.26
N ASP A 126 9.11 -11.72 8.41
CA ASP A 126 8.13 -12.03 9.46
C ASP A 126 6.78 -11.29 9.30
N LEU A 127 6.53 -10.68 8.14
CA LEU A 127 5.32 -9.89 7.90
C LEU A 127 4.05 -10.70 8.09
N GLU A 128 4.00 -11.96 7.66
CA GLU A 128 2.84 -12.81 7.90
C GLU A 128 2.60 -13.03 9.41
N ALA A 129 3.66 -13.16 10.21
CA ALA A 129 3.54 -13.28 11.66
C ALA A 129 3.09 -11.98 12.33
N ARG A 130 3.51 -10.81 11.82
CA ARG A 130 3.17 -9.48 12.35
C ARG A 130 1.79 -8.96 11.92
N LEU A 131 1.42 -9.23 10.66
CA LEU A 131 0.14 -8.84 10.08
C LEU A 131 -0.93 -9.92 10.26
N HIS A 132 -0.55 -11.10 10.77
CA HIS A 132 -1.44 -12.20 11.13
C HIS A 132 -2.38 -12.57 9.96
N ALA A 133 -3.68 -12.54 10.23
CA ALA A 133 -4.73 -12.89 9.29
C ALA A 133 -5.00 -11.77 8.26
N MET A 134 -4.31 -10.63 8.30
CA MET A 134 -4.58 -9.52 7.38
C MET A 134 -4.04 -9.85 5.99
N GLU A 135 -4.89 -9.63 4.99
CA GLU A 135 -4.55 -9.74 3.58
C GLU A 135 -4.35 -8.36 2.94
N VAL A 136 -5.04 -7.33 3.44
CA VAL A 136 -5.00 -6.00 2.85
C VAL A 136 -4.68 -4.97 3.93
N VAL A 137 -3.86 -3.99 3.59
CA VAL A 137 -3.66 -2.76 4.36
C VAL A 137 -3.87 -1.56 3.46
N GLY A 138 -4.43 -0.47 4.00
CA GLY A 138 -4.66 0.73 3.22
C GLY A 138 -5.00 1.96 4.03
N ALA A 139 -5.07 3.09 3.32
CA ALA A 139 -5.42 4.40 3.82
C ALA A 139 -6.38 5.08 2.83
N ILE A 140 -7.46 5.64 3.38
CA ILE A 140 -8.35 6.58 2.70
C ILE A 140 -8.04 7.95 3.26
N CYS A 141 -7.80 8.93 2.40
CA CYS A 141 -7.59 10.31 2.79
C CYS A 141 -8.62 11.22 2.12
N VAL A 142 -9.20 12.12 2.89
CA VAL A 142 -10.22 13.08 2.42
C VAL A 142 -9.94 14.49 2.91
N ILE A 143 -10.15 15.48 2.05
CA ILE A 143 -10.03 16.92 2.35
C ILE A 143 -10.95 17.71 1.43
N GLY A 144 -11.50 18.82 1.93
CA GLY A 144 -12.23 19.82 1.15
C GLY A 144 -13.75 19.63 1.11
N ALA A 145 -14.46 20.71 0.74
CA ALA A 145 -15.92 20.81 0.83
C ALA A 145 -16.67 19.78 -0.03
N ARG A 146 -16.16 19.45 -1.21
CA ARG A 146 -16.79 18.45 -2.10
C ARG A 146 -16.61 17.02 -1.59
N ALA A 147 -15.67 16.78 -0.67
CA ALA A 147 -15.51 15.50 0.02
C ALA A 147 -16.23 15.45 1.39
N ARG A 148 -17.02 16.48 1.73
CA ARG A 148 -17.65 16.62 3.06
C ARG A 148 -18.62 15.49 3.39
N ALA A 149 -19.36 14.99 2.41
CA ALA A 149 -20.28 13.87 2.62
C ALA A 149 -19.52 12.60 3.06
N VAL A 150 -18.38 12.30 2.41
CA VAL A 150 -17.49 11.20 2.79
C VAL A 150 -16.91 11.45 4.17
N THR A 151 -16.36 12.64 4.43
CA THR A 151 -15.80 13.03 5.73
C THR A 151 -16.81 12.84 6.87
N THR A 152 -18.03 13.34 6.71
CA THR A 152 -19.11 13.22 7.70
C THR A 152 -19.48 11.75 7.94
N HIS A 153 -19.53 10.95 6.88
CA HIS A 153 -19.79 9.52 6.99
C HIS A 153 -18.68 8.80 7.78
N LEU A 154 -17.42 9.09 7.49
CA LEU A 154 -16.26 8.53 8.19
C LEU A 154 -16.23 8.92 9.68
N LEU A 155 -16.55 10.17 10.02
CA LEU A 155 -16.60 10.63 11.41
C LEU A 155 -17.73 9.98 12.23
N ARG A 156 -18.87 9.66 11.61
CA ARG A 156 -19.93 8.89 12.27
C ARG A 156 -19.48 7.47 12.64
N ILE A 157 -18.54 6.90 11.88
CA ILE A 157 -17.92 5.61 12.20
C ILE A 157 -16.95 5.77 13.39
N ARG A 158 -16.20 6.88 13.46
CA ARG A 158 -15.27 7.21 14.56
C ARG A 158 -15.96 7.34 15.91
N ASP A 159 -17.01 8.14 15.99
CA ASP A 159 -17.57 8.61 17.27
C ASP A 159 -18.32 7.53 18.07
N ARG A 160 -18.51 6.34 17.49
CA ARG A 160 -19.25 5.26 18.16
C ARG A 160 -18.41 4.37 19.08
N ASP A 161 -17.10 4.62 19.24
CA ASP A 161 -16.31 4.00 20.32
C ASP A 161 -14.97 4.74 20.56
N SER A 162 -14.95 5.64 21.55
CA SER A 162 -13.71 6.26 22.03
C SER A 162 -12.83 5.19 22.69
N PHE A 163 -11.80 4.72 21.98
CA PHE A 163 -10.53 4.02 22.32
C PHE A 163 -10.34 3.21 23.65
N GLY A 164 -11.08 3.44 24.74
CA GLY A 164 -10.87 2.86 26.07
C GLY A 164 -11.45 1.46 26.31
N ASP A 165 -12.46 1.03 25.55
CA ASP A 165 -13.21 -0.21 25.87
C ASP A 165 -12.62 -1.50 25.25
N VAL A 166 -11.64 -1.34 24.35
CA VAL A 166 -11.10 -2.43 23.52
C VAL A 166 -10.24 -3.42 24.32
N GLN A 167 -9.49 -2.97 25.34
CA GLN A 167 -8.62 -3.86 26.12
C GLN A 167 -9.39 -4.85 27.00
N ARG A 168 -10.61 -4.52 27.44
CA ARG A 168 -11.39 -5.34 28.37
C ARG A 168 -12.12 -6.51 27.68
N ARG A 169 -12.39 -6.41 26.37
CA ARG A 169 -13.25 -7.34 25.62
C ARG A 169 -12.49 -8.44 24.85
N SER A 170 -11.20 -8.22 24.56
CA SER A 170 -10.33 -9.17 23.83
C SER A 170 -10.14 -10.54 24.50
N ALA A 171 -10.37 -10.66 25.82
CA ALA A 171 -10.27 -11.93 26.53
C ALA A 171 -11.47 -12.87 26.31
N LYS A 172 -12.65 -12.35 25.93
CA LYS A 172 -13.89 -13.14 25.89
C LYS A 172 -14.18 -13.81 24.54
N ARG A 173 -13.51 -13.37 23.46
CA ARG A 173 -13.97 -13.61 22.09
C ARG A 173 -13.23 -14.70 21.30
N ARG A 174 -12.20 -15.33 21.86
CA ARG A 174 -11.46 -16.47 21.25
C ARG A 174 -12.29 -17.75 21.02
N ARG A 175 -13.63 -17.73 21.17
CA ARG A 175 -14.49 -18.92 21.05
C ARG A 175 -15.61 -18.86 20.00
N ALA A 176 -15.77 -17.77 19.25
CA ALA A 176 -16.84 -17.71 18.26
C ALA A 176 -16.47 -16.80 17.08
N ASN A 177 -16.06 -17.38 15.95
CA ASN A 177 -16.97 -17.54 14.82
C ASN A 177 -16.26 -18.06 13.56
N SER A 178 -16.88 -19.08 12.99
CA SER A 178 -16.80 -19.50 11.59
C SER A 178 -17.46 -18.46 10.68
N ALA A 179 -16.91 -18.36 9.47
CA ALA A 179 -17.23 -17.41 8.41
C ALA A 179 -18.73 -17.31 8.06
N GLY A 180 -19.21 -16.08 7.93
CA GLY A 180 -20.45 -15.73 7.24
C GLY A 180 -20.12 -14.79 6.09
N GLU A 181 -20.58 -15.13 4.88
CA GLU A 181 -20.46 -14.30 3.68
C GLU A 181 -21.33 -13.04 3.80
N ALA A 182 -20.80 -11.91 3.32
CA ALA A 182 -21.46 -10.61 3.38
C ALA A 182 -22.50 -10.47 2.27
N THR A 183 -23.74 -10.14 2.61
CA THR A 183 -24.76 -9.61 1.69
C THR A 183 -24.62 -8.09 1.56
N GLU A 184 -24.63 -7.58 0.32
CA GLU A 184 -24.69 -6.15 0.02
C GLU A 184 -26.05 -5.57 0.44
N GLY A 185 -26.07 -4.51 1.24
CA GLY A 185 -27.28 -3.73 1.55
C GLY A 185 -27.67 -3.61 3.02
N GLU A 186 -27.04 -4.33 3.96
CA GLU A 186 -27.24 -4.06 5.39
C GLU A 186 -26.46 -2.80 5.80
N ALA A 187 -27.11 -1.92 6.58
CA ALA A 187 -26.47 -0.80 7.24
C ALA A 187 -25.52 -1.33 8.34
N LEU A 188 -24.31 -1.71 7.94
CA LEU A 188 -23.31 -2.22 8.86
C LEU A 188 -22.81 -1.07 9.75
N ASP A 189 -22.90 -1.26 11.07
CA ASP A 189 -22.21 -0.39 12.00
C ASP A 189 -20.73 -0.78 12.14
N TRP A 190 -20.00 -0.01 12.93
CA TRP A 190 -18.55 -0.16 13.10
C TRP A 190 -18.18 -1.46 13.85
N GLU A 191 -19.05 -1.97 14.75
CA GLU A 191 -18.86 -3.25 15.44
C GLU A 191 -18.94 -4.40 14.44
N ALA A 192 -19.92 -4.35 13.53
CA ALA A 192 -20.09 -5.36 12.50
C ALA A 192 -18.82 -5.54 11.63
N TRP A 193 -18.10 -4.45 11.32
CA TRP A 193 -16.84 -4.53 10.57
C TRP A 193 -15.70 -5.19 11.36
N ARG A 194 -15.56 -4.84 12.65
CA ARG A 194 -14.56 -5.47 13.53
C ARG A 194 -14.88 -6.94 13.80
N ASP A 195 -16.16 -7.27 13.88
CA ASP A 195 -16.66 -8.62 14.04
C ASP A 195 -16.34 -9.51 12.83
N ARG A 196 -16.27 -8.89 11.66
CA ARG A 196 -15.77 -9.50 10.42
C ARG A 196 -14.25 -9.44 10.28
N GLY A 197 -13.54 -8.92 11.30
CA GLY A 197 -12.09 -8.87 11.37
C GLY A 197 -11.43 -7.66 10.71
N VAL A 198 -12.20 -6.67 10.23
CA VAL A 198 -11.64 -5.42 9.68
C VAL A 198 -11.20 -4.52 10.83
N LEU A 199 -9.94 -4.09 10.78
CA LEU A 199 -9.34 -3.15 11.73
C LEU A 199 -9.24 -1.79 11.05
N PHE A 200 -9.52 -0.71 11.78
CA PHE A 200 -9.32 0.64 11.25
C PHE A 200 -9.08 1.66 12.36
N SER A 201 -8.49 2.80 11.98
CA SER A 201 -8.21 3.95 12.85
C SER A 201 -8.36 5.25 12.07
N PHE A 202 -8.65 6.34 12.78
CA PHE A 202 -8.87 7.66 12.21
C PHE A 202 -7.81 8.65 12.72
N CYS A 203 -7.40 9.56 11.86
CA CYS A 203 -6.56 10.69 12.18
C CYS A 203 -7.11 11.94 11.48
N GLU A 204 -7.17 13.06 12.21
CA GLU A 204 -7.56 14.36 11.69
C GLU A 204 -6.35 15.29 11.78
N LEU A 205 -6.07 16.01 10.70
CA LEU A 205 -4.93 16.91 10.55
C LEU A 205 -5.44 18.28 10.10
N GLY A 206 -5.06 19.34 10.83
CA GLY A 206 -5.39 20.72 10.45
C GLY A 206 -6.84 21.17 10.68
N GLY A 207 -7.65 20.43 11.47
CA GLY A 207 -8.93 20.94 12.00
C GLY A 207 -8.75 21.93 13.16
N ASP A 208 -9.83 22.50 13.69
CA ASP A 208 -9.94 23.60 14.69
C ASP A 208 -9.13 23.46 16.01
N GLY A 209 -8.25 22.46 16.15
CA GLY A 209 -7.30 22.29 17.25
C GLY A 209 -5.84 22.08 16.83
N ALA A 210 -5.52 22.17 15.53
CA ALA A 210 -4.16 21.96 15.02
C ALA A 210 -3.66 23.23 14.32
N THR A 211 -3.28 24.23 15.13
CA THR A 211 -2.27 25.23 14.74
C THR A 211 -0.94 24.53 14.51
N ILE A 212 -0.82 23.78 13.41
CA ILE A 212 0.46 23.21 12.96
C ILE A 212 0.98 24.09 11.82
N TRP A 213 0.98 25.40 12.00
CA TRP A 213 1.84 26.33 11.27
C TRP A 213 2.19 27.47 12.22
N ASP A 214 3.44 27.49 12.65
CA ASP A 214 4.02 28.55 13.47
C ASP A 214 3.78 29.92 12.79
N SER A 215 3.12 30.81 13.52
CA SER A 215 2.87 32.19 13.16
C SER A 215 4.17 32.98 13.17
N THR A 216 5.01 32.85 12.14
CA THR A 216 6.17 33.74 11.96
C THR A 216 6.35 34.26 10.53
N SER A 217 5.27 34.27 9.74
CA SER A 217 5.18 35.09 8.53
C SER A 217 3.82 35.78 8.49
N ALA A 218 3.72 36.88 9.23
CA ALA A 218 2.70 37.89 8.99
C ALA A 218 2.92 38.49 7.59
N GLY A 219 2.16 37.98 6.62
CA GLY A 219 1.79 38.66 5.41
C GLY A 219 0.27 38.71 5.40
N ASP A 220 -0.26 39.92 5.53
CA ASP A 220 -1.66 40.30 5.58
C ASP A 220 -2.46 39.73 4.40
N ASP A 221 -3.10 38.58 4.63
CA ASP A 221 -4.33 38.10 3.98
C ASP A 221 -4.76 36.86 4.76
N GLY A 222 -5.78 37.00 5.61
CA GLY A 222 -6.25 35.99 6.56
C GLY A 222 -6.37 34.59 5.94
N ALA A 223 -5.32 33.80 6.11
CA ALA A 223 -5.20 32.43 5.66
C ALA A 223 -6.03 31.52 6.56
N ASN A 224 -7.36 31.67 6.50
CA ASN A 224 -8.27 30.65 6.99
C ASN A 224 -7.92 29.39 6.19
N VAL A 225 -7.27 28.41 6.81
CA VAL A 225 -7.30 27.06 6.26
C VAL A 225 -8.79 26.79 6.12
N ASP A 226 -9.26 26.46 4.92
CA ASP A 226 -10.68 26.16 4.72
C ASP A 226 -11.12 25.22 5.86
N GLU A 227 -12.30 25.47 6.46
CA GLU A 227 -12.89 24.85 7.67
C GLU A 227 -12.82 23.29 7.71
N HIS A 228 -12.34 22.68 6.64
CA HIS A 228 -12.33 21.26 6.38
C HIS A 228 -10.89 20.74 6.46
N GLY A 229 -10.49 20.30 7.65
CA GLY A 229 -9.22 19.58 7.88
C GLY A 229 -9.06 18.34 6.98
N LEU A 230 -7.86 17.77 6.99
CA LEU A 230 -7.55 16.52 6.29
C LEU A 230 -7.82 15.34 7.22
N TYR A 231 -8.58 14.36 6.74
CA TYR A 231 -8.91 13.16 7.51
C TYR A 231 -8.31 11.93 6.84
N VAL A 232 -7.72 11.05 7.65
CA VAL A 232 -7.13 9.79 7.22
C VAL A 232 -7.77 8.64 7.97
N LEU A 233 -8.38 7.71 7.25
CA LEU A 233 -8.80 6.40 7.75
C LEU A 233 -7.77 5.37 7.30
N ARG A 234 -7.05 4.76 8.24
CA ARG A 234 -6.21 3.59 7.96
C ARG A 234 -6.97 2.32 8.28
N PHE A 235 -6.83 1.29 7.46
CA PHE A 235 -7.50 0.01 7.67
C PHE A 235 -6.62 -1.18 7.34
N ALA A 236 -6.99 -2.33 7.91
CA ALA A 236 -6.52 -3.64 7.53
C ALA A 236 -7.70 -4.60 7.46
N ALA A 237 -7.72 -5.46 6.44
CA ALA A 237 -8.80 -6.42 6.23
C ALA A 237 -8.26 -7.84 6.07
N PRO A 238 -8.98 -8.86 6.57
CA PRO A 238 -8.51 -10.24 6.54
C PRO A 238 -8.65 -10.90 5.17
N THR A 239 -9.52 -10.37 4.32
CA THR A 239 -9.71 -10.88 2.96
C THR A 239 -9.90 -9.74 1.97
N MET A 240 -9.52 -9.96 0.71
CA MET A 240 -9.75 -9.01 -0.37
C MET A 240 -11.24 -8.65 -0.56
N PRO A 241 -12.21 -9.59 -0.56
CA PRO A 241 -13.63 -9.25 -0.63
C PRO A 241 -14.09 -8.32 0.50
N LEU A 242 -13.64 -8.56 1.74
CA LEU A 242 -13.95 -7.67 2.87
C LEU A 242 -13.31 -6.30 2.72
N ALA A 243 -12.09 -6.22 2.18
CA ALA A 243 -11.44 -4.94 1.89
C ALA A 243 -12.26 -4.11 0.89
N TYR A 244 -12.68 -4.70 -0.22
CA TYR A 244 -13.53 -4.03 -1.20
C TYR A 244 -14.88 -3.62 -0.61
N ALA A 245 -15.54 -4.49 0.15
CA ALA A 245 -16.81 -4.17 0.79
C ALA A 245 -16.67 -3.00 1.78
N PHE A 246 -15.58 -2.98 2.56
CA PHE A 246 -15.29 -1.90 3.50
C PHE A 246 -14.98 -0.58 2.81
N VAL A 247 -14.15 -0.59 1.75
CA VAL A 247 -13.85 0.60 0.96
C VAL A 247 -15.10 1.15 0.28
N ARG A 248 -15.96 0.28 -0.29
CA ARG A 248 -17.25 0.69 -0.87
C ARG A 248 -18.14 1.34 0.17
N PHE A 249 -18.23 0.77 1.36
CA PHE A 249 -18.97 1.35 2.48
C PHE A 249 -18.43 2.73 2.85
N CYS A 250 -17.12 2.86 3.09
CA CYS A 250 -16.48 4.12 3.45
C CYS A 250 -16.66 5.22 2.41
N LEU A 251 -16.64 4.87 1.12
CA LEU A 251 -16.70 5.81 0.00
C LEU A 251 -18.10 5.94 -0.62
N ALA A 252 -19.12 5.26 -0.10
CA ALA A 252 -20.48 5.29 -0.64
C ALA A 252 -21.03 6.71 -0.86
N PRO A 253 -20.80 7.71 0.02
CA PRO A 253 -21.27 9.07 -0.20
C PRO A 253 -20.63 9.80 -1.39
N LEU A 254 -19.51 9.30 -1.92
CA LEU A 254 -18.82 9.90 -3.06
C LEU A 254 -19.63 9.81 -4.35
N GLU A 255 -20.56 8.85 -4.45
CA GLU A 255 -21.44 8.70 -5.63
C GLU A 255 -22.17 10.00 -5.96
N ALA A 256 -22.61 10.75 -4.95
CA ALA A 256 -23.31 12.02 -5.15
C ALA A 256 -22.46 13.06 -5.90
N GLU A 257 -21.13 12.96 -5.84
CA GLU A 257 -20.19 13.89 -6.47
C GLU A 257 -19.65 13.38 -7.81
N ILE A 258 -19.44 12.06 -7.95
CA ILE A 258 -18.81 11.46 -9.14
C ILE A 258 -19.81 10.73 -10.07
N GLY A 259 -21.07 10.62 -9.67
CA GLY A 259 -22.16 10.04 -10.47
C GLY A 259 -22.14 8.51 -10.59
N LEU A 260 -21.29 7.82 -9.83
CA LEU A 260 -21.21 6.36 -9.80
C LEU A 260 -20.69 5.85 -8.46
N GLN A 261 -21.17 4.68 -8.03
CA GLN A 261 -20.64 4.00 -6.85
C GLN A 261 -19.17 3.59 -7.05
N PRO A 262 -18.25 3.97 -6.15
CA PRO A 262 -16.85 3.52 -6.20
C PRO A 262 -16.75 2.00 -6.29
N PHE A 263 -15.91 1.50 -7.21
CA PHE A 263 -15.69 0.06 -7.45
C PHE A 263 -16.93 -0.75 -7.83
N SER A 264 -18.02 -0.12 -8.30
CA SER A 264 -19.26 -0.80 -8.73
C SER A 264 -19.07 -1.78 -9.90
N THR A 265 -18.01 -1.62 -10.70
CA THR A 265 -17.68 -2.51 -11.82
C THR A 265 -16.75 -3.67 -11.44
N CYS A 266 -16.24 -3.70 -10.21
CA CYS A 266 -15.36 -4.76 -9.74
C CYS A 266 -16.20 -5.97 -9.30
N ARG A 267 -16.24 -7.04 -10.10
CA ARG A 267 -16.76 -8.32 -9.62
C ARG A 267 -15.82 -8.88 -8.56
N PRO A 268 -16.33 -9.46 -7.46
CA PRO A 268 -15.48 -10.25 -6.56
C PRO A 268 -14.88 -11.40 -7.36
N THR A 269 -13.55 -11.43 -7.45
CA THR A 269 -12.77 -12.55 -8.01
C THR A 269 -12.67 -13.67 -7.00
#